data_AF-A0A2D7HWZ2-F1
#
_entry.id   AF-A0A2D7HWZ2-F1
#
_cell.length_a   1.000
_cell.length_b   1.000
_cell.length_c   1.000
_cell.angle_alpha   90.00
_cell.angle_beta   90.00
_cell.angle_gamma   90.00
#
_symmetry.space_group_name_H-M   'P 1'
#
loop_
_entity.id
_entity.type
_entity.pdbx_description
1 polymer ?
#
loop_
_entity_poly.entity_id
_entity_poly.type
_entity_poly.pdbx_seq_one_letter_code
_entity_poly.pdbx_strand_id
1 'polypeptide(L)'
;MQNMYSWTAFKSIISTVLRLPRHLFSRNFSDFSPVEAPPPVSTFWIVALKLLLLSYPALFLAGLERPFRYMRRFIYGRMHNELKKNCVPVTEFTPVQEVRKEELATHLRNFFDHPRPFVVRHYHKESAAVKTWSPKWFSENYGDFLCSSAELSDHTPTKLSTLIEQGHYINFLDRIFRAYPELESQLDTREITQTLADSLGLEHTYNELFIATRKNTATKLHNHSVWNFFLQVSDNKEWIFIDPEYSHLVYSQTHTLEFASEIEPNDPL
;
A
#
# COMPACT_ATOMS: atom_id res chain seq x y z
N MET A 1 31.32 -19.19 18.12
CA MET A 1 30.86 -18.85 19.48
C MET A 1 30.24 -17.44 19.60
N GLN A 2 29.63 -16.87 18.53
CA GLN A 2 29.03 -15.51 18.58
C GLN A 2 27.50 -15.46 18.76
N ASN A 3 26.78 -16.59 18.76
CA ASN A 3 25.31 -16.60 18.80
C ASN A 3 24.67 -16.69 20.19
N MET A 4 25.40 -17.06 21.25
CA MET A 4 24.78 -17.25 22.59
C MET A 4 24.45 -15.95 23.32
N TYR A 5 25.25 -14.88 23.15
CA TYR A 5 25.00 -13.59 23.81
C TYR A 5 23.75 -12.88 23.27
N SER A 6 23.39 -13.14 22.00
CA SER A 6 22.20 -12.56 21.36
C SER A 6 20.88 -13.00 22.01
N TRP A 7 20.81 -14.25 22.47
CA TRP A 7 19.57 -14.85 22.98
C TRP A 7 19.22 -14.42 24.40
N THR A 8 20.21 -14.19 25.26
CA THR A 8 19.97 -13.76 26.65
C THR A 8 19.51 -12.30 26.70
N ALA A 9 20.17 -11.42 25.93
CA ALA A 9 19.74 -10.03 25.78
C ALA A 9 18.33 -9.93 25.20
N PHE A 10 18.03 -10.76 24.19
CA PHE A 10 16.70 -10.85 23.59
C PHE A 10 15.62 -11.33 24.58
N LYS A 11 15.89 -12.38 25.36
CA LYS A 11 14.97 -12.84 26.43
C LYS A 11 14.72 -11.77 27.49
N SER A 12 15.72 -10.97 27.81
CA SER A 12 15.59 -9.85 28.76
C SER A 12 14.65 -8.77 28.22
N ILE A 13 14.83 -8.35 26.96
CA ILE A 13 13.95 -7.36 26.31
C ILE A 13 12.50 -7.87 26.25
N ILE A 14 12.29 -9.13 25.83
CA ILE A 14 10.97 -9.76 25.82
C ILE A 14 10.37 -9.76 27.23
N SER A 15 11.13 -10.18 28.23
CA SER A 15 10.64 -10.25 29.61
C SER A 15 10.23 -8.87 30.13
N THR A 16 11.01 -7.83 29.83
CA THR A 16 10.70 -6.45 30.22
C THR A 16 9.42 -5.97 29.54
N VAL A 17 9.26 -6.18 28.24
CA VAL A 17 8.05 -5.77 27.50
C VAL A 17 6.81 -6.55 27.99
N LEU A 18 6.94 -7.85 28.23
CA LEU A 18 5.83 -8.70 28.71
C LEU A 18 5.47 -8.46 30.19
N ARG A 19 6.36 -7.85 30.98
CA ARG A 19 6.13 -7.50 32.39
C ARG A 19 5.53 -6.11 32.59
N LEU A 20 5.36 -5.32 31.53
CA LEU A 20 4.67 -4.04 31.63
C LEU A 20 3.22 -4.28 32.11
N PRO A 21 2.79 -3.65 33.21
CA PRO A 21 1.46 -3.88 33.77
C PRO A 21 0.35 -3.54 32.77
N ARG A 22 -0.58 -4.47 32.55
CA ARG A 22 -1.71 -4.28 31.61
C ARG A 22 -2.59 -3.06 31.93
N HIS A 23 -2.68 -2.68 33.21
CA HIS A 23 -3.46 -1.52 33.67
C HIS A 23 -2.85 -0.16 33.25
N LEU A 24 -1.57 -0.11 32.84
CA LEU A 24 -0.98 1.12 32.30
C LEU A 24 -1.48 1.45 30.89
N PHE A 25 -2.14 0.50 30.23
CA PHE A 25 -2.63 0.64 28.86
C PHE A 25 -4.16 0.70 28.76
N SER A 26 -4.87 0.63 29.88
CA SER A 26 -6.31 0.85 29.96
C SER A 26 -6.60 2.34 30.22
N ARG A 27 -6.43 3.19 29.20
CA ARG A 27 -7.15 4.48 29.21
C ARG A 27 -8.59 4.21 28.79
N ASN A 28 -9.54 4.80 29.51
CA ASN A 28 -10.95 4.74 29.17
C ASN A 28 -11.18 5.42 27.81
N PHE A 29 -11.72 4.66 26.85
CA PHE A 29 -12.10 5.13 25.52
C PHE A 29 -13.47 5.84 25.52
N SER A 30 -13.94 6.33 26.67
CA SER A 30 -15.27 6.95 26.82
C SER A 30 -15.41 8.29 26.09
N ASP A 31 -14.32 8.85 25.58
CA ASP A 31 -14.31 10.14 24.86
C ASP A 31 -14.37 9.98 23.33
N PHE A 32 -14.41 8.75 22.81
CA PHE A 32 -14.63 8.51 21.38
C PHE A 32 -16.13 8.44 21.08
N SER A 33 -16.55 9.11 20.01
CA SER A 33 -17.92 9.12 19.52
C SER A 33 -18.45 7.69 19.32
N PRO A 34 -19.71 7.37 19.67
CA PRO A 34 -20.25 6.00 19.68
C PRO A 34 -20.33 5.30 18.32
N VAL A 35 -19.82 5.90 17.25
CA VAL A 35 -19.71 5.32 15.91
C VAL A 35 -18.32 4.69 15.67
N GLU A 36 -17.33 4.92 16.54
CA GLU A 36 -15.92 4.58 16.33
C GLU A 36 -15.30 3.80 17.49
N ALA A 37 -15.79 2.58 17.76
CA ALA A 37 -15.01 1.65 18.56
C ALA A 37 -14.01 0.93 17.63
N PRO A 38 -12.69 1.16 17.71
CA PRO A 38 -11.73 0.36 16.95
C PRO A 38 -11.86 -1.12 17.37
N PRO A 39 -11.52 -2.07 16.48
CA PRO A 39 -11.64 -3.49 16.81
C PRO A 39 -10.79 -3.82 18.04
N PRO A 40 -11.17 -4.85 18.83
CA PRO A 40 -10.68 -5.07 20.17
C PRO A 40 -9.34 -5.82 20.17
N VAL A 41 -8.38 -5.30 19.41
CA VAL A 41 -6.99 -5.68 19.60
C VAL A 41 -6.53 -4.98 20.87
N SER A 42 -6.01 -5.75 21.82
CA SER A 42 -5.54 -5.18 23.07
C SER A 42 -4.55 -4.04 22.79
N THR A 43 -4.79 -2.85 23.36
CA THR A 43 -3.86 -1.70 23.33
C THR A 43 -2.45 -2.12 23.71
N PHE A 44 -2.32 -3.15 24.55
CA PHE A 44 -1.06 -3.80 24.88
C PHE A 44 -0.28 -4.27 23.64
N TRP A 45 -0.91 -5.00 22.71
CA TRP A 45 -0.22 -5.52 21.52
C TRP A 45 0.16 -4.40 20.54
N ILE A 46 -0.69 -3.38 20.41
CA ILE A 46 -0.39 -2.19 19.61
C ILE A 46 0.84 -1.47 20.17
N VAL A 47 0.90 -1.25 21.48
CA VAL A 47 2.05 -0.63 22.14
C VAL A 47 3.29 -1.52 22.03
N ALA A 48 3.17 -2.83 22.26
CA ALA A 48 4.27 -3.77 22.13
C ALA A 48 4.85 -3.78 20.70
N LEU A 49 3.99 -3.72 19.68
CA LEU A 49 4.42 -3.60 18.29
C LEU A 49 5.13 -2.27 18.03
N LYS A 50 4.58 -1.14 18.51
CA LYS A 50 5.22 0.19 18.36
C LYS A 50 6.59 0.23 19.01
N LEU A 51 6.72 -0.27 20.25
CA LEU A 51 8.00 -0.37 20.95
C LEU A 51 8.99 -1.26 20.19
N LEU A 52 8.51 -2.39 19.66
CA LEU A 52 9.32 -3.26 18.84
C LEU A 52 9.84 -2.56 17.58
N LEU A 53 8.96 -1.86 16.84
CA LEU A 53 9.34 -1.12 15.63
C LEU A 53 10.34 0.01 15.94
N LEU A 54 10.13 0.75 17.02
CA LEU A 54 11.07 1.80 17.47
C LEU A 54 12.44 1.23 17.85
N SER A 55 12.49 -0.01 18.35
CA SER A 55 13.75 -0.68 18.68
C SER A 55 14.49 -1.26 17.48
N TYR A 56 13.88 -1.30 16.29
CA TYR A 56 14.42 -1.97 15.11
C TYR A 56 15.82 -1.46 14.70
N PRO A 57 16.11 -0.15 14.62
CA PRO A 57 17.46 0.30 14.25
C PRO A 57 18.55 -0.21 15.18
N ALA A 58 18.28 -0.21 16.50
CA ALA A 58 19.23 -0.72 17.50
C ALA A 58 19.40 -2.25 17.39
N LEU A 59 18.30 -2.99 17.16
CA LEU A 59 18.34 -4.43 16.96
C LEU A 59 19.07 -4.81 15.67
N PHE A 60 18.89 -4.05 14.60
CA PHE A 60 19.58 -4.22 13.32
C PHE A 60 21.10 -4.02 13.49
N LEU A 61 21.52 -2.91 14.11
CA LEU A 61 22.92 -2.66 14.41
C LEU A 61 23.55 -3.74 15.31
N ALA A 62 22.76 -4.38 16.16
CA ALA A 62 23.19 -5.49 17.01
C ALA A 62 23.16 -6.87 16.31
N GLY A 63 22.81 -6.96 15.02
CA GLY A 63 22.69 -8.22 14.28
C GLY A 63 21.51 -9.11 14.72
N LEU A 64 20.49 -8.53 15.36
CA LEU A 64 19.33 -9.24 15.93
C LEU A 64 18.12 -9.29 14.99
N GLU A 65 18.34 -9.28 13.67
CA GLU A 65 17.28 -9.31 12.66
C GLU A 65 16.38 -10.55 12.76
N ARG A 66 16.98 -11.74 12.95
CA ARG A 66 16.24 -13.00 13.09
C ARG A 66 15.32 -12.98 14.32
N PRO A 67 15.81 -12.66 15.54
CA PRO A 67 14.96 -12.49 16.71
C PRO A 67 13.86 -11.43 16.53
N PHE A 68 14.18 -10.28 15.90
CA PHE A 68 13.21 -9.24 15.58
C PHE A 68 12.07 -9.77 14.70
N ARG A 69 12.41 -10.49 13.61
CA ARG A 69 11.41 -11.11 12.71
C ARG A 69 10.50 -12.08 13.47
N TYR A 70 11.04 -12.87 14.39
CA TYR A 70 10.25 -13.81 15.21
C TYR A 70 9.27 -13.09 16.15
N MET A 71 9.72 -12.07 16.88
CA MET A 71 8.81 -11.32 17.77
C MET A 71 7.74 -10.59 16.99
N ARG A 72 8.11 -10.00 15.85
CA ARG A 72 7.17 -9.34 14.95
C ARG A 72 6.09 -10.33 14.50
N ARG A 73 6.49 -11.55 14.09
CA ARG A 73 5.55 -12.64 13.75
C ARG A 73 4.66 -13.03 14.92
N PHE A 74 5.22 -13.16 16.12
CA PHE A 74 4.45 -13.51 17.32
C PHE A 74 3.40 -12.44 17.66
N ILE A 75 3.79 -11.17 17.71
CA ILE A 75 2.89 -10.05 18.02
C ILE A 75 1.79 -9.95 16.95
N TYR A 76 2.15 -9.99 15.66
CA TYR A 76 1.15 -9.99 14.60
C TYR A 76 0.22 -11.20 14.64
N GLY A 77 0.74 -12.40 14.93
CA GLY A 77 -0.08 -13.60 15.09
C GLY A 77 -1.07 -13.49 16.25
N ARG A 78 -0.71 -12.82 17.34
CA ARG A 78 -1.63 -12.53 18.46
C ARG A 78 -2.70 -11.53 18.07
N MET A 79 -2.31 -10.41 17.47
CA MET A 79 -3.23 -9.39 16.98
C MET A 79 -4.22 -9.98 15.97
N HIS A 80 -3.74 -10.78 15.02
CA HIS A 80 -4.58 -11.44 14.02
C HIS A 80 -5.59 -12.41 14.64
N ASN A 81 -5.16 -13.20 15.64
CA ASN A 81 -6.07 -14.11 16.34
C ASN A 81 -7.11 -13.36 17.19
N GLU A 82 -6.74 -12.23 17.80
CA GLU A 82 -7.69 -11.36 18.51
C GLU A 82 -8.68 -10.72 17.54
N LEU A 83 -8.21 -10.24 16.39
CA LEU A 83 -9.07 -9.77 15.30
C LEU A 83 -10.04 -10.88 14.89
N LYS A 84 -9.56 -12.05 14.45
CA LYS A 84 -10.42 -13.16 14.03
C LYS A 84 -11.50 -13.55 15.03
N LYS A 85 -11.18 -13.55 16.32
CA LYS A 85 -12.13 -13.92 17.39
C LYS A 85 -13.22 -12.88 17.61
N ASN A 86 -12.90 -11.62 17.35
CA ASN A 86 -13.75 -10.48 17.67
C ASN A 86 -14.22 -9.70 16.44
N CYS A 87 -13.89 -10.17 15.23
CA CYS A 87 -14.24 -9.50 13.99
C CYS A 87 -15.76 -9.52 13.84
N VAL A 88 -16.37 -8.35 14.06
CA VAL A 88 -17.54 -7.93 13.31
C VAL A 88 -17.06 -7.79 11.85
N PRO A 89 -17.74 -8.39 10.85
CA PRO A 89 -17.39 -8.14 9.47
C PRO A 89 -17.34 -6.62 9.24
N VAL A 90 -16.29 -6.14 8.56
CA VAL A 90 -16.26 -4.74 8.10
C VAL A 90 -17.34 -4.65 7.03
N THR A 91 -18.54 -4.26 7.43
CA THR A 91 -19.71 -4.17 6.55
C THR A 91 -19.92 -2.77 6.00
N GLU A 92 -19.22 -1.78 6.54
CA GLU A 92 -19.41 -0.39 6.20
C GLU A 92 -18.18 0.17 5.50
N PHE A 93 -18.32 0.39 4.19
CA PHE A 93 -17.38 1.17 3.41
C PHE A 93 -17.87 2.60 3.38
N THR A 94 -17.03 3.54 3.80
CA THR A 94 -17.31 4.96 3.57
C THR A 94 -16.82 5.31 2.17
N PRO A 95 -17.68 5.83 1.28
CA PRO A 95 -17.25 6.25 -0.04
C PRO A 95 -16.21 7.37 0.07
N VAL A 96 -15.24 7.35 -0.84
CA VAL A 96 -14.23 8.40 -0.95
C VAL A 96 -14.90 9.72 -1.34
N GLN A 97 -14.43 10.83 -0.77
CA GLN A 97 -14.97 12.15 -1.07
C GLN A 97 -14.79 12.48 -2.56
N GLU A 98 -15.84 13.01 -3.17
CA GLU A 98 -15.78 13.55 -4.53
C GLU A 98 -15.57 15.06 -4.48
N VAL A 99 -14.66 15.55 -5.31
CA VAL A 99 -14.29 16.96 -5.42
C VAL A 99 -14.50 17.40 -6.86
N ARG A 100 -15.14 18.55 -7.07
CA ARG A 100 -15.29 19.11 -8.43
C ARG A 100 -13.96 19.74 -8.86
N LYS A 101 -13.73 19.77 -10.18
CA LYS A 101 -12.50 20.34 -10.75
C LYS A 101 -12.26 21.78 -10.26
N GLU A 102 -13.31 22.58 -10.22
CA GLU A 102 -13.25 24.00 -9.83
C GLU A 102 -12.99 24.19 -8.32
N GLU A 103 -13.27 23.17 -7.51
CA GLU A 103 -13.08 23.18 -6.06
C GLU A 103 -11.72 22.62 -5.64
N LEU A 104 -10.98 21.99 -6.57
CA LEU A 104 -9.76 21.25 -6.28
C LEU A 104 -8.73 22.10 -5.55
N ALA A 105 -8.38 23.28 -6.08
CA ALA A 105 -7.40 24.16 -5.43
C ALA A 105 -7.83 24.54 -4.01
N THR A 106 -9.13 24.75 -3.78
CA THR A 106 -9.65 25.06 -2.43
C THR A 106 -9.53 23.87 -1.50
N HIS A 107 -9.86 22.67 -1.99
CA HIS A 107 -9.75 21.43 -1.24
C HIS A 107 -8.30 21.15 -0.81
N LEU A 108 -7.34 21.46 -1.69
CA LEU A 108 -5.93 21.18 -1.46
C LEU A 108 -5.26 22.10 -0.41
N ARG A 109 -5.77 23.32 -0.17
CA ARG A 109 -5.13 24.31 0.72
C ARG A 109 -4.80 23.79 2.13
N ASN A 110 -5.65 22.91 2.67
CA ASN A 110 -5.49 22.34 4.01
C ASN A 110 -5.32 20.81 3.96
N PHE A 111 -4.94 20.26 2.80
CA PHE A 111 -4.88 18.81 2.61
C PHE A 111 -3.92 18.14 3.60
N PHE A 112 -2.78 18.75 3.90
CA PHE A 112 -1.79 18.18 4.82
C PHE A 112 -2.20 18.23 6.30
N ASP A 113 -3.20 19.03 6.68
CA ASP A 113 -3.71 19.03 8.05
C ASP A 113 -4.49 17.73 8.32
N HIS A 114 -5.24 17.26 7.32
CA HIS A 114 -6.10 16.07 7.40
C HIS A 114 -6.12 15.32 6.06
N PRO A 115 -5.03 14.61 5.70
CA PRO A 115 -4.93 13.96 4.40
C PRO A 115 -5.96 12.84 4.30
N ARG A 116 -6.91 13.00 3.38
CA ARG A 116 -7.93 11.99 3.07
C ARG A 116 -7.94 11.71 1.57
N PRO A 117 -8.14 10.46 1.14
CA PRO A 117 -8.30 10.18 -0.29
C PRO A 117 -9.52 10.95 -0.81
N PHE A 118 -9.41 11.41 -2.06
CA PHE A 118 -10.51 12.06 -2.77
C PHE A 118 -10.46 11.68 -4.25
N VAL A 119 -11.58 11.86 -4.96
CA VAL A 119 -11.69 11.65 -6.40
C VAL A 119 -12.12 12.94 -7.07
N VAL A 120 -11.43 13.32 -8.14
CA VAL A 120 -11.83 14.45 -9.00
C VAL A 120 -12.48 13.90 -10.25
N ARG A 121 -13.82 13.92 -10.31
CA ARG A 121 -14.53 13.36 -11.46
C ARG A 121 -14.33 14.23 -12.71
N HIS A 122 -14.25 13.56 -13.86
CA HIS A 122 -14.25 14.18 -15.19
C HIS A 122 -13.07 15.12 -15.50
N TYR A 123 -12.02 15.15 -14.67
CA TYR A 123 -10.92 16.09 -14.86
C TYR A 123 -10.24 15.95 -16.23
N HIS A 124 -9.95 14.72 -16.66
CA HIS A 124 -9.24 14.41 -17.91
C HIS A 124 -10.12 13.72 -18.95
N LYS A 125 -11.45 13.82 -18.85
CA LYS A 125 -12.36 13.06 -19.75
C LYS A 125 -12.14 13.35 -21.24
N GLU A 126 -11.61 14.54 -21.56
CA GLU A 126 -11.39 14.98 -22.93
C GLU A 126 -9.99 14.69 -23.46
N SER A 127 -9.09 14.14 -22.64
CA SER A 127 -7.71 13.89 -23.03
C SER A 127 -7.65 12.87 -24.17
N ALA A 128 -6.60 12.95 -24.99
CA ALA A 128 -6.39 11.99 -26.06
C ALA A 128 -6.25 10.57 -25.49
N ALA A 129 -5.58 10.43 -24.34
CA ALA A 129 -5.42 9.15 -23.65
C ALA A 129 -6.76 8.49 -23.35
N VAL A 130 -7.73 9.20 -22.74
CA VAL A 130 -9.05 8.62 -22.41
C VAL A 130 -9.83 8.20 -23.67
N LYS A 131 -9.59 8.88 -24.80
CA LYS A 131 -10.27 8.61 -26.07
C LYS A 131 -9.66 7.45 -26.85
N THR A 132 -8.38 7.16 -26.69
CA THR A 132 -7.65 6.23 -27.57
C THR A 132 -6.95 5.07 -26.85
N TRP A 133 -6.48 5.27 -25.63
CA TRP A 133 -5.64 4.28 -24.96
C TRP A 133 -6.45 3.05 -24.58
N SER A 134 -5.89 1.90 -24.93
CA SER A 134 -6.36 0.58 -24.55
C SER A 134 -5.17 -0.38 -24.61
N PRO A 135 -5.24 -1.57 -23.96
CA PRO A 135 -4.19 -2.57 -24.11
C PRO A 135 -3.92 -2.90 -25.59
N LYS A 136 -4.98 -3.01 -26.41
CA LYS A 136 -4.82 -3.24 -27.85
C LYS A 136 -4.04 -2.11 -28.54
N TRP A 137 -4.40 -0.85 -28.27
CA TRP A 137 -3.72 0.30 -28.85
C TRP A 137 -2.23 0.34 -28.46
N PHE A 138 -1.90 0.04 -27.20
CA PHE A 138 -0.50 -0.04 -26.76
C PHE A 138 0.27 -1.17 -27.45
N SER A 139 -0.37 -2.33 -27.66
CA SER A 139 0.22 -3.45 -28.40
C SER A 139 0.53 -3.07 -29.86
N GLU A 140 -0.39 -2.35 -30.52
CA GLU A 140 -0.25 -1.95 -31.93
C GLU A 140 0.77 -0.84 -32.15
N ASN A 141 0.88 0.13 -31.23
CA ASN A 141 1.70 1.33 -31.42
C ASN A 141 3.07 1.25 -30.73
N TYR A 142 3.17 0.51 -29.62
CA TYR A 142 4.39 0.43 -28.79
C TYR A 142 4.73 -1.02 -28.42
N GLY A 143 4.24 -2.00 -29.19
CA GLY A 143 4.39 -3.42 -28.88
C GLY A 143 5.83 -3.90 -28.73
N ASP A 144 6.77 -3.31 -29.47
CA ASP A 144 8.19 -3.65 -29.41
C ASP A 144 8.91 -3.08 -28.18
N PHE A 145 8.25 -2.25 -27.37
CA PHE A 145 8.83 -1.73 -26.13
C PHE A 145 9.12 -2.87 -25.15
N LEU A 146 10.37 -2.96 -24.68
CA LEU A 146 10.78 -3.99 -23.73
C LEU A 146 10.47 -3.55 -22.29
N CYS A 147 9.67 -4.35 -21.59
CA CYS A 147 9.30 -4.13 -20.20
C CYS A 147 9.19 -5.44 -19.42
N SER A 148 9.17 -5.34 -18.11
CA SER A 148 8.97 -6.48 -17.20
C SER A 148 7.55 -6.47 -16.64
N SER A 149 7.01 -7.64 -16.35
CA SER A 149 5.79 -7.79 -15.55
C SER A 149 6.17 -8.31 -14.15
N ALA A 150 5.50 -7.82 -13.11
CA ALA A 150 5.65 -8.37 -11.76
C ALA A 150 5.11 -9.81 -11.63
N GLU A 151 4.39 -10.31 -12.63
CA GLU A 151 3.92 -11.71 -12.68
C GLU A 151 4.97 -12.68 -13.23
N LEU A 152 6.04 -12.18 -13.86
CA LEU A 152 7.16 -12.99 -14.35
C LEU A 152 8.23 -13.10 -13.27
N SER A 153 8.59 -14.33 -12.91
CA SER A 153 9.53 -14.63 -11.83
C SER A 153 10.98 -14.29 -12.14
N ASP A 154 11.35 -14.22 -13.42
CA ASP A 154 12.70 -13.98 -13.89
C ASP A 154 12.98 -12.51 -14.22
N HIS A 155 11.95 -11.65 -14.18
CA HIS A 155 11.99 -10.24 -14.57
C HIS A 155 12.61 -10.00 -15.96
N THR A 156 12.59 -11.00 -16.84
CA THR A 156 13.18 -10.89 -18.18
C THR A 156 12.43 -9.81 -18.98
N PRO A 157 13.13 -8.80 -19.54
CA PRO A 157 12.50 -7.82 -20.41
C PRO A 157 11.84 -8.50 -21.60
N THR A 158 10.53 -8.30 -21.73
CA THR A 158 9.67 -8.89 -22.75
C THR A 158 8.98 -7.78 -23.54
N LYS A 159 8.69 -8.05 -24.81
CA LYS A 159 7.92 -7.11 -25.64
C LYS A 159 6.55 -6.84 -25.01
N LEU A 160 6.16 -5.57 -24.98
CA LEU A 160 4.87 -5.14 -24.46
C LEU A 160 3.71 -5.86 -25.15
N SER A 161 3.76 -6.03 -26.48
CA SER A 161 2.73 -6.77 -27.22
C SER A 161 2.59 -8.21 -26.75
N THR A 162 3.71 -8.89 -26.50
CA THR A 162 3.73 -10.27 -25.99
C THR A 162 3.12 -10.35 -24.60
N LEU A 163 3.46 -9.43 -23.68
CA LEU A 163 2.86 -9.40 -22.34
C LEU A 163 1.34 -9.16 -22.41
N ILE A 164 0.91 -8.28 -23.32
CA ILE A 164 -0.51 -7.98 -23.52
C ILE A 164 -1.25 -9.19 -24.08
N GLU A 165 -0.69 -9.87 -25.09
CA GLU A 165 -1.26 -11.08 -25.68
C GLU A 165 -1.36 -12.23 -24.68
N GLN A 166 -0.37 -12.37 -23.81
CA GLN A 166 -0.34 -13.38 -22.74
C GLN A 166 -1.25 -13.03 -21.55
N GLY A 167 -1.86 -11.85 -21.56
CA GLY A 167 -2.75 -11.41 -20.49
C GLY A 167 -2.01 -11.05 -19.20
N HIS A 168 -0.73 -10.67 -19.25
CA HIS A 168 -0.01 -10.27 -18.04
C HIS A 168 -0.47 -8.92 -17.51
N TYR A 169 -0.44 -8.76 -16.17
CA TYR A 169 -0.52 -7.43 -15.57
C TYR A 169 0.81 -6.71 -15.75
N ILE A 170 0.77 -5.54 -16.37
CA ILE A 170 1.96 -4.72 -16.60
C ILE A 170 1.90 -3.52 -15.66
N ASN A 171 2.91 -3.38 -14.82
CA ASN A 171 3.07 -2.33 -13.83
C ASN A 171 4.47 -1.72 -13.92
N PHE A 172 4.71 -0.58 -13.28
CA PHE A 172 6.02 0.08 -13.29
C PHE A 172 6.52 0.42 -14.70
N LEU A 173 5.59 0.81 -15.58
CA LEU A 173 5.90 1.21 -16.95
C LEU A 173 6.14 2.73 -17.05
N ASP A 174 7.09 3.25 -16.27
CA ASP A 174 7.47 4.66 -16.26
C ASP A 174 8.38 5.02 -17.45
N ARG A 175 9.30 4.10 -17.79
CA ARG A 175 10.31 4.31 -18.84
C ARG A 175 9.71 4.53 -20.23
N ILE A 176 8.47 4.08 -20.47
CA ILE A 176 7.80 4.27 -21.76
C ILE A 176 7.59 5.75 -22.07
N PHE A 177 7.33 6.60 -21.07
CA PHE A 177 7.16 8.04 -21.25
C PHE A 177 8.46 8.75 -21.65
N ARG A 178 9.61 8.22 -21.21
CA ARG A 178 10.92 8.75 -21.63
C ARG A 178 11.25 8.33 -23.06
N ALA A 179 10.85 7.12 -23.46
CA ALA A 179 11.06 6.61 -24.81
C ALA A 179 10.11 7.25 -25.83
N TYR A 180 8.89 7.57 -25.40
CA TYR A 180 7.81 8.12 -26.23
C TYR A 180 7.16 9.34 -25.53
N PRO A 181 7.84 10.51 -25.53
CA PRO A 181 7.37 11.72 -24.82
C PRO A 181 5.99 12.23 -25.27
N GLU A 182 5.57 11.89 -26.49
CA GLU A 182 4.23 12.18 -26.99
C GLU A 182 3.12 11.57 -26.13
N LEU A 183 3.38 10.45 -25.43
CA LEU A 183 2.43 9.85 -24.50
C LEU A 183 2.08 10.78 -23.34
N GLU A 184 3.03 11.57 -22.85
CA GLU A 184 2.80 12.52 -21.77
C GLU A 184 1.87 13.66 -22.24
N SER A 185 2.06 14.15 -23.47
CA SER A 185 1.18 15.17 -24.05
C SER A 185 -0.27 14.69 -24.20
N GLN A 186 -0.48 13.38 -24.38
CA GLN A 186 -1.81 12.79 -24.54
C GLN A 186 -2.59 12.68 -23.22
N LEU A 187 -1.90 12.68 -22.07
CA LEU A 187 -2.52 12.67 -20.74
C LEU A 187 -3.13 14.03 -20.38
N ASP A 188 -2.61 15.13 -20.95
CA ASP A 188 -3.03 16.51 -20.67
C ASP A 188 -2.96 16.85 -19.16
N THR A 189 -1.84 16.52 -18.50
CA THR A 189 -1.67 16.64 -17.05
C THR A 189 -1.18 18.01 -16.58
N ARG A 190 -0.88 18.94 -17.49
CA ARG A 190 -0.24 20.22 -17.14
C ARG A 190 -1.04 21.03 -16.11
N GLU A 191 -2.36 21.09 -16.26
CA GLU A 191 -3.20 21.87 -15.35
C GLU A 191 -3.22 21.26 -13.93
N ILE A 192 -3.31 19.93 -13.82
CA ILE A 192 -3.34 19.26 -12.51
C ILE A 192 -2.00 19.34 -11.82
N THR A 193 -0.89 19.15 -12.55
CA THR A 193 0.45 19.25 -11.98
C THR A 193 0.73 20.67 -11.48
N GLN A 194 0.32 21.70 -12.24
CA GLN A 194 0.42 23.08 -11.78
C GLN A 194 -0.45 23.33 -10.54
N THR A 195 -1.68 22.83 -10.51
CA THR A 195 -2.57 22.99 -9.34
C THR A 195 -1.98 22.36 -8.08
N LEU A 196 -1.38 21.17 -8.21
CA LEU A 196 -0.70 20.47 -7.11
C LEU A 196 0.57 21.23 -6.66
N ALA A 197 1.35 21.76 -7.60
CA ALA A 197 2.52 22.58 -7.28
C ALA A 197 2.12 23.85 -6.52
N ASP A 198 1.12 24.59 -7.01
CA ASP A 198 0.67 25.85 -6.40
C ASP A 198 0.00 25.64 -5.04
N SER A 199 -0.76 24.55 -4.88
CA SER A 199 -1.57 24.32 -3.67
C SER A 199 -0.82 23.57 -2.57
N LEU A 200 0.08 22.66 -2.95
CA LEU A 200 0.77 21.75 -2.01
C LEU A 200 2.30 21.89 -2.03
N GLY A 201 2.87 22.66 -2.96
CA GLY A 201 4.33 22.67 -3.17
C GLY A 201 4.86 21.33 -3.67
N LEU A 202 4.01 20.49 -4.29
CA LEU A 202 4.40 19.19 -4.82
C LEU A 202 4.75 19.30 -6.30
N GLU A 203 6.01 19.03 -6.62
CA GLU A 203 6.47 18.92 -8.00
C GLU A 203 6.15 17.54 -8.57
N HIS A 204 5.75 17.51 -9.84
CA HIS A 204 5.54 16.27 -10.57
C HIS A 204 6.89 15.62 -10.90
N THR A 205 7.08 14.38 -10.44
CA THR A 205 8.36 13.67 -10.62
C THR A 205 8.39 12.84 -11.91
N TYR A 206 7.38 12.00 -12.12
CA TYR A 206 7.27 11.14 -13.30
C TYR A 206 5.84 10.57 -13.44
N ASN A 207 5.53 10.07 -14.64
CA ASN A 207 4.32 9.30 -14.89
C ASN A 207 4.63 7.80 -14.87
N GLU A 208 3.70 7.01 -14.35
CA GLU A 208 3.77 5.55 -14.36
C GLU A 208 2.49 4.98 -14.96
N LEU A 209 2.64 4.01 -15.87
CA LEU A 209 1.51 3.37 -16.53
C LEU A 209 1.28 1.96 -15.97
N PHE A 210 0.01 1.66 -15.70
CA PHE A 210 -0.47 0.33 -15.29
C PHE A 210 -1.47 -0.17 -16.32
N ILE A 211 -1.24 -1.39 -16.85
CA ILE A 211 -2.11 -2.00 -17.86
C ILE A 211 -2.59 -3.35 -17.32
N ALA A 212 -3.88 -3.41 -16.99
CA ALA A 212 -4.57 -4.67 -16.77
C ALA A 212 -5.11 -5.19 -18.11
N THR A 213 -4.77 -6.43 -18.41
CA THR A 213 -5.14 -7.14 -19.66
C THR A 213 -6.22 -8.20 -19.39
N ARG A 214 -6.55 -8.43 -18.12
CA ARG A 214 -7.58 -9.38 -17.65
C ARG A 214 -8.52 -8.68 -16.65
N LYS A 215 -9.76 -9.19 -16.55
CA LYS A 215 -10.67 -8.80 -15.48
C LYS A 215 -10.15 -9.31 -14.14
N ASN A 216 -10.48 -8.60 -13.06
CA ASN A 216 -10.11 -8.95 -11.68
C ASN A 216 -8.60 -8.96 -11.42
N THR A 217 -7.80 -8.30 -12.25
CA THR A 217 -6.42 -7.98 -11.92
C THR A 217 -6.40 -7.06 -10.69
N ALA A 218 -5.68 -7.46 -9.66
CA ALA A 218 -5.61 -6.76 -8.40
C ALA A 218 -4.15 -6.51 -7.99
N THR A 219 -3.94 -5.45 -7.24
CA THR A 219 -2.67 -5.21 -6.54
C THR A 219 -2.87 -5.59 -5.08
N LYS A 220 -1.89 -6.31 -4.50
CA LYS A 220 -1.89 -6.59 -3.06
C LYS A 220 -1.95 -5.28 -2.30
N LEU A 221 -2.59 -5.31 -1.13
CA LEU A 221 -2.62 -4.17 -0.22
C LEU A 221 -1.20 -3.81 0.24
N HIS A 222 -0.80 -2.57 0.00
CA HIS A 222 0.52 -2.04 0.34
C HIS A 222 0.41 -0.53 0.58
N ASN A 223 1.46 0.08 1.12
CA ASN A 223 1.62 1.52 1.21
C ASN A 223 2.75 1.98 0.28
N HIS A 224 2.70 3.25 -0.12
CA HIS A 224 3.78 3.90 -0.85
C HIS A 224 4.37 5.03 0.00
N SER A 225 5.65 5.31 -0.18
CA SER A 225 6.38 6.38 0.54
C SER A 225 6.20 7.77 -0.06
N VAL A 226 5.39 7.91 -1.12
CA VAL A 226 5.19 9.17 -1.85
C VAL A 226 3.70 9.42 -2.06
N TRP A 227 3.35 10.69 -2.29
CA TRP A 227 2.01 11.07 -2.70
C TRP A 227 1.74 10.64 -4.13
N ASN A 228 0.58 10.04 -4.38
CA ASN A 228 0.19 9.57 -5.70
C ASN A 228 -1.08 10.28 -6.16
N PHE A 229 -1.13 10.62 -7.44
CA PHE A 229 -2.35 11.06 -8.13
C PHE A 229 -2.63 10.09 -9.28
N PHE A 230 -3.68 9.27 -9.14
CA PHE A 230 -4.01 8.25 -10.15
C PHE A 230 -4.99 8.80 -11.16
N LEU A 231 -4.66 8.66 -12.45
CA LEU A 231 -5.57 8.89 -13.55
C LEU A 231 -6.11 7.57 -14.09
N GLN A 232 -7.43 7.36 -13.99
CA GLN A 232 -8.11 6.25 -14.65
C GLN A 232 -8.35 6.63 -16.13
N VAL A 233 -7.73 5.88 -17.06
CA VAL A 233 -7.83 6.15 -18.50
C VAL A 233 -8.91 5.31 -19.18
N SER A 234 -8.96 4.01 -18.91
CA SER A 234 -9.95 3.07 -19.45
C SER A 234 -10.51 2.17 -18.36
N ASP A 235 -11.73 1.66 -18.54
CA ASP A 235 -12.39 0.71 -17.62
C ASP A 235 -12.53 1.24 -16.17
N ASN A 236 -12.80 0.32 -15.23
CA ASN A 236 -13.03 0.62 -13.82
C ASN A 236 -12.04 -0.13 -12.94
N LYS A 237 -11.61 0.51 -11.85
CA LYS A 237 -10.81 -0.08 -10.79
C LYS A 237 -11.46 0.20 -9.44
N GLU A 238 -11.60 -0.85 -8.64
CA GLU A 238 -12.00 -0.71 -7.23
C GLU A 238 -10.79 -0.31 -6.40
N TRP A 239 -10.97 0.69 -5.54
CA TRP A 239 -9.94 1.17 -4.63
C TRP A 239 -10.42 1.03 -3.19
N ILE A 240 -9.58 0.40 -2.37
CA ILE A 240 -9.79 0.28 -0.94
C ILE A 240 -8.63 1.02 -0.26
N PHE A 241 -8.97 2.06 0.49
CA PHE A 241 -8.02 2.82 1.28
C PHE A 241 -8.20 2.47 2.75
N ILE A 242 -7.08 2.38 3.47
CA ILE A 242 -7.07 2.16 4.91
C ILE A 242 -6.22 3.26 5.51
N ASP A 243 -6.77 3.95 6.52
CA ASP A 243 -6.02 4.99 7.23
C ASP A 243 -4.73 4.39 7.82
N PRO A 244 -3.57 5.04 7.65
CA PRO A 244 -2.32 4.58 8.21
C PRO A 244 -2.36 4.27 9.71
N GLU A 245 -3.25 4.90 10.48
CA GLU A 245 -3.46 4.57 11.90
C GLU A 245 -3.81 3.10 12.12
N TYR A 246 -4.50 2.47 11.18
CA TYR A 246 -4.87 1.05 11.20
C TYR A 246 -3.84 0.13 10.55
N SER A 247 -2.68 0.64 10.10
CA SER A 247 -1.66 -0.18 9.41
C SER A 247 -1.29 -1.43 10.21
N HIS A 248 -1.25 -1.32 11.54
CA HIS A 248 -0.93 -2.41 12.46
C HIS A 248 -1.93 -3.58 12.43
N LEU A 249 -3.18 -3.34 12.03
CA LEU A 249 -4.23 -4.36 11.86
C LEU A 249 -4.17 -5.05 10.49
N VAL A 250 -3.64 -4.34 9.50
CA VAL A 250 -3.54 -4.80 8.11
C VAL A 250 -2.25 -5.58 7.86
N TYR A 251 -1.13 -5.07 8.39
CA TYR A 251 0.18 -5.70 8.29
C TYR A 251 0.22 -7.09 8.92
N SER A 252 -0.65 -7.36 9.90
CA SER A 252 -0.82 -8.69 10.49
C SER A 252 -1.46 -9.70 9.54
N GLN A 253 -2.11 -9.26 8.47
CA GLN A 253 -2.77 -10.14 7.49
C GLN A 253 -1.89 -10.39 6.26
N THR A 254 -1.27 -9.34 5.71
CA THR A 254 -0.50 -9.42 4.45
C THR A 254 0.78 -10.25 4.58
N HIS A 255 1.57 -10.04 5.64
CA HIS A 255 2.78 -10.85 5.86
C HIS A 255 2.49 -12.26 6.36
N THR A 256 1.42 -12.46 7.14
CA THR A 256 1.06 -13.81 7.59
C THR A 256 0.70 -14.73 6.42
N LEU A 257 0.19 -14.16 5.31
CA LEU A 257 -0.04 -14.87 4.06
C LEU A 257 1.25 -15.11 3.26
N GLU A 258 2.16 -14.13 3.17
CA GLU A 258 3.47 -14.31 2.51
C GLU A 258 4.35 -15.37 3.20
N PHE A 259 4.30 -15.45 4.54
CA PHE A 259 5.02 -16.48 5.30
C PHE A 259 4.29 -17.83 5.37
N ALA A 260 3.01 -17.90 4.99
CA ALA A 260 2.28 -19.16 4.87
C ALA A 260 2.50 -19.82 3.50
N SER A 261 2.74 -19.03 2.44
CA SER A 261 3.16 -19.55 1.13
C SER A 261 4.59 -20.11 1.09
N GLU A 262 5.38 -19.92 2.16
CA GLU A 262 6.70 -20.54 2.33
C GLU A 262 6.65 -21.85 3.16
N ILE A 263 5.46 -22.31 3.59
CA ILE A 263 5.32 -23.63 4.20
C ILE A 263 5.12 -24.64 3.06
N GLU A 264 6.12 -25.49 2.85
CA GLU A 264 6.14 -26.53 1.82
C GLU A 264 4.92 -27.48 1.87
N PRO A 265 4.57 -28.16 0.75
CA PRO A 265 3.33 -28.94 0.59
C PRO A 265 3.18 -30.19 1.48
N ASN A 266 4.08 -30.43 2.43
CA ASN A 266 4.25 -31.75 3.06
C ASN A 266 3.96 -31.81 4.57
N ASP A 267 3.29 -30.82 5.16
CA ASP A 267 2.79 -30.99 6.53
C ASP A 267 1.35 -31.56 6.52
N PRO A 268 1.15 -32.84 6.92
CA PRO A 268 -0.18 -33.43 7.04
C PRO A 268 -0.87 -32.91 8.30
N LEU A 269 -2.14 -32.52 8.15
CA LEU A 269 -3.06 -32.20 9.25
C LEU A 269 -3.34 -33.42 10.13
#